data_AF-A0A7S3B907-F1
#
_entry.id   AF-A0A7S3B907-F1
#
_cell.length_a   1.000
_cell.length_b   1.000
_cell.length_c   1.000
_cell.angle_alpha   90.00
_cell.angle_beta   90.00
_cell.angle_gamma   90.00
#
_symmetry.space_group_name_H-M   'P 1'
#
loop_
_entity.id
_entity.type
_entity.pdbx_description
1 polymer ?
#
loop_
_entity_poly.entity_id
_entity_poly.type
_entity_poly.pdbx_seq_one_letter_code
_entity_poly.pdbx_strand_id
1 'polypeptide(L)'
;PMDQMALDWTLPQEDELATNVLSGGVSPYAAICALRREAWVPLLPLWTLREEDGASVADAAAWKASFLWFCRKLQYRAGASKRLLLKSPVHTARVATLCELFPRASFVCVHRDPYAIFASSLNMAQKYFGFSALCLPPSEDVLEYVLAQFELMHRAYIRDATQLLGRGGPTPRLGEIAFREPCRT
;
A
#
# COMPACT_ATOMS: atom_id res chain seq x y z
N PRO A 1 -0.88 14.70 -13.49
CA PRO A 1 -2.04 14.40 -12.62
C PRO A 1 -2.22 12.88 -12.56
N MET A 2 -2.22 12.30 -11.36
CA MET A 2 -2.70 10.92 -11.17
C MET A 2 -4.17 10.93 -11.49
N ASP A 3 -4.58 10.08 -12.45
CA ASP A 3 -5.93 9.97 -13.01
C ASP A 3 -6.63 11.34 -13.25
N GLN A 4 -7.88 11.36 -13.72
CA GLN A 4 -8.62 12.62 -13.88
C GLN A 4 -9.48 12.88 -12.64
N MET A 5 -8.98 12.53 -11.45
CA MET A 5 -9.70 12.68 -10.20
C MET A 5 -9.38 14.02 -9.55
N ALA A 6 -10.37 14.61 -8.89
CA ALA A 6 -10.17 15.80 -8.07
C ALA A 6 -9.27 15.47 -6.87
N LEU A 7 -8.30 16.33 -6.61
CA LEU A 7 -7.39 16.23 -5.47
C LEU A 7 -7.59 17.47 -4.58
N ASP A 8 -8.09 17.25 -3.36
CA ASP A 8 -8.34 18.29 -2.37
C ASP A 8 -8.21 17.70 -0.96
N TRP A 9 -7.90 18.55 0.02
CA TRP A 9 -7.72 18.17 1.43
C TRP A 9 -8.99 17.58 2.07
N THR A 10 -10.16 17.90 1.54
CA THR A 10 -11.46 17.45 2.06
C THR A 10 -11.98 16.20 1.37
N LEU A 11 -11.33 15.75 0.29
CA LEU A 11 -11.76 14.58 -0.46
C LEU A 11 -11.23 13.28 0.17
N PRO A 12 -11.95 12.15 0.03
CA PRO A 12 -11.50 10.87 0.53
C PRO A 12 -10.13 10.47 -0.02
N GLN A 13 -9.28 9.95 0.86
CA GLN A 13 -7.92 9.50 0.56
C GLN A 13 -7.80 7.98 0.77
N GLU A 14 -6.64 7.42 0.44
CA GLU A 14 -6.32 6.00 0.61
C GLU A 14 -6.45 5.50 2.06
N ASP A 15 -6.82 4.24 2.24
CA ASP A 15 -6.97 3.63 3.57
C ASP A 15 -5.65 3.56 4.36
N GLU A 16 -4.50 3.50 3.67
CA GLU A 16 -3.20 3.53 4.34
C GLU A 16 -2.92 4.89 5.00
N LEU A 17 -3.38 6.01 4.43
CA LEU A 17 -3.24 7.32 5.07
C LEU A 17 -4.06 7.39 6.37
N ALA A 18 -5.28 6.86 6.35
CA ALA A 18 -6.09 6.77 7.57
C ALA A 18 -5.41 5.87 8.63
N THR A 19 -4.81 4.77 8.20
CA THR A 19 -4.14 3.83 9.10
C THR A 19 -2.85 4.42 9.68
N ASN A 20 -2.05 5.12 8.87
CA ASN A 20 -0.86 5.86 9.29
C ASN A 20 -1.17 6.84 10.44
N VAL A 21 -2.27 7.60 10.33
CA VAL A 21 -2.69 8.54 11.38
C VAL A 21 -3.16 7.81 12.63
N LEU A 22 -3.98 6.76 12.47
CA LEU A 22 -4.54 6.01 13.61
C LEU A 22 -3.50 5.21 14.38
N SER A 23 -2.46 4.72 13.70
CA SER A 23 -1.38 3.95 14.30
C SER A 23 -0.25 4.81 14.88
N GLY A 24 -0.31 6.14 14.70
CA GLY A 24 0.74 7.05 15.18
C GLY A 24 2.02 6.98 14.35
N GLY A 25 1.92 6.73 13.04
CA GLY A 25 3.07 6.69 12.13
C GLY A 25 3.60 5.29 11.81
N VAL A 26 2.95 4.24 12.31
CA VAL A 26 3.28 2.86 11.92
C VAL A 26 2.70 2.62 10.53
N SER A 27 3.41 3.07 9.49
CA SER A 27 3.06 2.91 8.07
C SER A 27 4.27 3.28 7.21
N PRO A 28 4.48 2.65 6.05
CA PRO A 28 5.50 3.10 5.10
C PRO A 28 5.26 4.53 4.58
N TYR A 29 4.04 5.06 4.67
CA TYR A 29 3.74 6.45 4.26
C TYR A 29 4.31 7.49 5.22
N ALA A 30 4.71 7.12 6.44
CA ALA A 30 5.45 8.00 7.33
C ALA A 30 6.79 8.46 6.70
N ALA A 31 7.38 7.64 5.84
CA ALA A 31 8.61 7.98 5.12
C ALA A 31 8.45 9.22 4.23
N ILE A 32 7.25 9.47 3.69
CA ILE A 32 6.99 10.61 2.78
C ILE A 32 7.23 11.95 3.50
N CYS A 33 7.02 12.00 4.82
CA CYS A 33 7.26 13.19 5.63
C CYS A 33 8.76 13.51 5.80
N ALA A 34 9.63 12.50 5.65
CA ALA A 34 11.07 12.62 5.85
C ALA A 34 11.84 11.66 4.91
N LEU A 35 12.00 12.09 3.67
CA LEU A 35 12.60 11.27 2.60
C LEU A 35 14.13 11.33 2.55
N ARG A 36 14.79 11.62 3.66
CA ARG A 36 16.23 11.38 3.78
C ARG A 36 16.48 9.88 3.92
N ARG A 37 17.52 9.36 3.28
CA ARG A 37 17.82 7.91 3.29
C ARG A 37 17.87 7.32 4.70
N GLU A 38 18.55 8.00 5.61
CA GLU A 38 18.65 7.62 7.02
C GLU A 38 17.30 7.59 7.76
N ALA A 39 16.29 8.32 7.27
CA ALA A 39 14.97 8.39 7.87
C ALA A 39 13.99 7.36 7.29
N TRP A 40 14.01 7.10 5.98
CA TRP A 40 13.07 6.16 5.36
C TRP A 40 13.52 4.70 5.37
N VAL A 41 14.84 4.42 5.35
CA VAL A 41 15.35 3.04 5.37
C VAL A 41 14.88 2.26 6.61
N PRO A 42 14.90 2.82 7.84
CA PRO A 42 14.37 2.14 9.02
C PRO A 42 12.86 1.83 8.95
N LEU A 43 12.11 2.51 8.08
CA LEU A 43 10.66 2.31 7.91
C LEU A 43 10.33 1.25 6.86
N LEU A 44 11.32 0.73 6.10
CA LEU A 44 11.11 -0.32 5.11
C LEU A 44 10.36 -1.55 5.64
N PRO A 45 10.65 -2.07 6.86
CA PRO A 45 9.93 -3.22 7.38
C PRO A 45 8.42 -2.99 7.57
N LEU A 46 7.99 -1.73 7.69
CA LEU A 46 6.57 -1.39 7.84
C LEU A 46 5.75 -1.68 6.58
N TRP A 47 6.38 -1.86 5.42
CA TRP A 47 5.69 -2.28 4.21
C TRP A 47 5.08 -3.68 4.35
N THR A 48 5.82 -4.66 4.89
CA THR A 48 5.35 -6.05 5.02
C THR A 48 4.77 -6.36 6.39
N LEU A 49 5.21 -5.65 7.43
CA LEU A 49 4.87 -5.90 8.84
C LEU A 49 5.25 -7.32 9.32
N ARG A 50 6.30 -7.90 8.74
CA ARG A 50 6.81 -9.23 9.11
C ARG A 50 8.09 -9.11 9.92
N GLU A 51 8.18 -9.91 10.98
CA GLU A 51 9.38 -9.97 11.83
C GLU A 51 10.62 -10.40 11.04
N GLU A 52 10.47 -11.34 10.10
CA GLU A 52 11.56 -11.80 9.23
C GLU A 52 12.10 -10.71 8.30
N ASP A 53 11.28 -9.69 8.00
CA ASP A 53 11.66 -8.52 7.20
C ASP A 53 12.13 -7.35 8.11
N GLY A 54 12.21 -7.56 9.43
CA GLY A 54 12.70 -6.60 10.42
C GLY A 54 11.62 -5.76 11.12
N ALA A 55 10.33 -6.05 10.93
CA ALA A 55 9.26 -5.30 11.58
C ALA A 55 9.11 -5.73 13.05
N SER A 56 8.85 -4.79 13.96
CA SER A 56 8.59 -5.15 15.35
C SER A 56 7.18 -5.77 15.50
N VAL A 57 7.04 -6.70 16.44
CA VAL A 57 5.73 -7.27 16.81
C VAL A 57 4.75 -6.18 17.27
N ALA A 58 5.26 -5.16 17.98
CA ALA A 58 4.49 -4.03 18.45
C ALA A 58 3.93 -3.20 17.28
N ASP A 59 4.75 -2.90 16.28
CA ASP A 59 4.33 -2.18 15.07
C ASP A 59 3.29 -2.97 14.29
N ALA A 60 3.55 -4.26 14.05
CA ALA A 60 2.59 -5.13 13.37
C ALA A 60 1.24 -5.17 14.10
N ALA A 61 1.25 -5.29 15.42
CA ALA A 61 0.03 -5.28 16.24
C ALA A 61 -0.69 -3.92 16.21
N ALA A 62 0.05 -2.81 16.34
CA ALA A 62 -0.50 -1.45 16.31
C ALA A 62 -1.15 -1.14 14.96
N TRP A 63 -0.49 -1.52 13.86
CA TRP A 63 -1.04 -1.37 12.51
C TRP A 63 -2.32 -2.20 12.34
N LYS A 64 -2.28 -3.49 12.69
CA LYS A 64 -3.44 -4.41 12.58
C LYS A 64 -4.65 -3.87 13.37
N ALA A 65 -4.44 -3.43 14.60
CA ALA A 65 -5.49 -2.86 15.45
C ALA A 65 -6.10 -1.59 14.83
N SER A 66 -5.24 -0.70 14.32
CA SER A 66 -5.65 0.56 13.69
C SER A 66 -6.43 0.34 12.40
N PHE A 67 -5.97 -0.60 11.55
CA PHE A 67 -6.64 -0.95 10.30
C PHE A 67 -8.01 -1.59 10.55
N LEU A 68 -8.11 -2.50 11.52
CA LEU A 68 -9.39 -3.08 11.92
C LEU A 68 -10.34 -2.02 12.48
N TRP A 69 -9.84 -1.07 13.26
CA TRP A 69 -10.64 0.04 13.77
C TRP A 69 -11.16 0.92 12.63
N PHE A 70 -10.32 1.26 11.66
CA PHE A 70 -10.72 1.98 10.46
C PHE A 70 -11.82 1.25 9.69
N CYS A 71 -11.62 -0.03 9.39
CA CYS A 71 -12.60 -0.86 8.68
C CYS A 71 -13.94 -0.94 9.42
N ARG A 72 -13.93 -1.07 10.76
CA ARG A 72 -15.15 -1.07 11.59
C ARG A 72 -15.90 0.26 11.49
N LYS A 73 -15.20 1.40 11.53
CA LYS A 73 -15.82 2.72 11.36
C LYS A 73 -16.46 2.88 9.98
N LEU A 74 -15.76 2.44 8.92
CA LEU A 74 -16.32 2.44 7.57
C LEU A 74 -17.56 1.57 7.47
N GLN A 75 -17.53 0.35 8.00
CA GLN A 75 -18.66 -0.56 7.99
C GLN A 75 -19.87 0.02 8.74
N TYR A 76 -19.65 0.62 9.91
CA TYR A 76 -20.70 1.26 10.69
C TYR A 76 -21.37 2.41 9.91
N ARG A 77 -20.57 3.24 9.25
CA ARG A 77 -21.08 4.35 8.45
C ARG A 77 -21.78 3.90 7.16
N ALA A 78 -21.28 2.86 6.50
CA ALA A 78 -21.83 2.39 5.22
C ALA A 78 -23.06 1.48 5.38
N GLY A 79 -23.20 0.83 6.54
CA GLY A 79 -24.24 -0.15 6.87
C GLY A 79 -23.69 -1.58 6.93
N ALA A 80 -24.10 -2.36 7.94
CA ALA A 80 -23.53 -3.68 8.27
C ALA A 80 -23.62 -4.75 7.16
N SER A 81 -24.51 -4.60 6.19
CA SER A 81 -24.72 -5.56 5.09
C SER A 81 -23.82 -5.33 3.87
N LYS A 82 -23.10 -4.20 3.79
CA LYS A 82 -22.26 -3.88 2.63
C LYS A 82 -20.89 -4.53 2.71
N ARG A 83 -20.40 -5.08 1.59
CA ARG A 83 -19.03 -5.56 1.47
C ARG A 83 -18.08 -4.37 1.32
N LEU A 84 -17.03 -4.33 2.14
CA LEU A 84 -15.94 -3.36 1.98
C LEU A 84 -15.11 -3.69 0.72
N LEU A 85 -14.82 -2.66 -0.06
CA LEU A 85 -13.86 -2.69 -1.15
C LEU A 85 -12.74 -1.70 -0.78
N LEU A 86 -11.54 -2.22 -0.57
CA LEU A 86 -10.37 -1.46 -0.13
C LEU A 86 -9.30 -1.51 -1.22
N LYS A 87 -8.57 -0.40 -1.38
CA LYS A 87 -7.48 -0.31 -2.34
C LYS A 87 -6.44 0.71 -1.87
N SER A 88 -5.26 0.20 -1.53
CA SER A 88 -4.03 0.97 -1.34
C SER A 88 -2.86 0.18 -1.94
N PRO A 89 -1.87 0.82 -2.60
CA PRO A 89 -0.70 0.12 -3.15
C PRO A 89 0.02 -0.77 -2.14
N VAL A 90 0.04 -0.35 -0.86
CA VAL A 90 0.67 -1.09 0.25
C VAL A 90 0.06 -2.48 0.46
N HIS A 91 -1.21 -2.70 0.07
CA HIS A 91 -1.84 -4.02 0.15
C HIS A 91 -1.08 -5.09 -0.66
N THR A 92 -0.34 -4.67 -1.71
CA THR A 92 0.53 -5.53 -2.52
C THR A 92 1.60 -6.23 -1.66
N ALA A 93 2.15 -5.52 -0.67
CA ALA A 93 3.16 -6.06 0.24
C ALA A 93 2.59 -6.79 1.47
N ARG A 94 1.26 -6.78 1.64
CA ARG A 94 0.59 -7.23 2.88
C ARG A 94 -0.44 -8.34 2.66
N VAL A 95 -0.31 -9.12 1.58
CA VAL A 95 -1.24 -10.21 1.27
C VAL A 95 -1.37 -11.20 2.43
N ALA A 96 -0.26 -11.65 3.03
CA ALA A 96 -0.30 -12.55 4.18
C ALA A 96 -1.02 -11.92 5.39
N THR A 97 -0.66 -10.67 5.76
CA THR A 97 -1.28 -9.94 6.87
C THR A 97 -2.79 -9.74 6.65
N LEU A 98 -3.21 -9.44 5.43
CA LEU A 98 -4.63 -9.30 5.08
C LEU A 98 -5.38 -10.63 5.11
N CYS A 99 -4.73 -11.75 4.76
CA CYS A 99 -5.32 -13.09 4.91
C CYS A 99 -5.52 -13.48 6.38
N GLU A 100 -4.60 -13.08 7.26
CA GLU A 100 -4.71 -13.28 8.71
C GLU A 100 -5.90 -12.49 9.28
N LEU A 101 -6.02 -11.21 8.94
CA LEU A 101 -7.10 -10.35 9.43
C LEU A 101 -8.46 -10.69 8.81
N PHE A 102 -8.48 -11.08 7.54
CA PHE A 102 -9.69 -11.34 6.76
C PHE A 102 -9.59 -12.68 6.02
N PRO A 103 -9.82 -13.81 6.70
CA PRO A 103 -9.67 -15.14 6.10
C PRO A 103 -10.58 -15.40 4.89
N ARG A 104 -11.64 -14.61 4.73
CA ARG A 104 -12.60 -14.70 3.60
C ARG A 104 -12.42 -13.59 2.56
N ALA A 105 -11.33 -12.82 2.63
CA ALA A 105 -11.05 -11.79 1.64
C ALA A 105 -10.83 -12.39 0.25
N SER A 106 -11.19 -11.61 -0.77
CA SER A 106 -10.84 -11.86 -2.16
C SER A 106 -9.96 -10.71 -2.62
N PHE A 107 -8.97 -11.01 -3.45
CA PHE A 107 -7.96 -10.08 -3.90
C PHE A 107 -8.09 -9.86 -5.41
N VAL A 108 -7.86 -8.63 -5.84
CA VAL A 108 -7.70 -8.28 -7.25
C VAL A 108 -6.34 -7.63 -7.39
N CYS A 109 -5.45 -8.24 -8.17
CA CYS A 109 -4.16 -7.65 -8.51
C CYS A 109 -4.20 -7.10 -9.93
N VAL A 110 -3.83 -5.84 -10.09
CA VAL A 110 -3.76 -5.17 -11.38
C VAL A 110 -2.29 -5.04 -11.76
N HIS A 111 -1.91 -5.66 -12.87
CA HIS A 111 -0.54 -5.65 -13.40
C HIS A 111 -0.43 -4.66 -14.56
N ARG A 112 0.68 -3.93 -14.66
CA ARG A 112 1.01 -3.05 -15.80
C ARG A 112 2.49 -3.26 -16.14
N ASP A 113 2.90 -2.85 -17.34
CA ASP A 113 4.31 -2.78 -17.72
C ASP A 113 5.16 -2.13 -16.61
N PRO A 114 6.17 -2.84 -16.06
CA PRO A 114 6.94 -2.37 -14.91
C PRO A 114 7.71 -1.08 -15.19
N TYR A 115 8.18 -0.88 -16.43
CA TYR A 115 8.86 0.36 -16.82
C TYR A 115 7.91 1.56 -16.78
N ALA A 116 6.69 1.40 -17.31
CA ALA A 116 5.66 2.44 -17.23
C ALA A 116 5.23 2.76 -15.80
N ILE A 117 5.08 1.74 -14.93
CA ILE A 117 4.76 1.94 -13.51
C ILE A 117 5.87 2.76 -12.83
N PHE A 118 7.12 2.36 -13.02
CA PHE A 118 8.26 3.00 -12.39
C PHE A 118 8.37 4.48 -12.81
N ALA A 119 8.35 4.76 -14.12
CA ALA A 119 8.42 6.13 -14.65
C ALA A 119 7.26 7.00 -14.13
N SER A 120 6.04 6.45 -14.10
CA SER A 120 4.88 7.15 -13.55
C SER A 120 5.02 7.44 -12.05
N SER A 121 5.53 6.47 -11.28
CA SER A 121 5.70 6.59 -9.83
C SER A 121 6.76 7.63 -9.49
N LEU A 122 7.88 7.64 -10.22
CA LEU A 122 8.94 8.64 -10.04
C LEU A 122 8.43 10.06 -10.36
N ASN A 123 7.73 10.23 -11.49
CA ASN A 123 7.14 11.52 -11.85
C ASN A 123 6.07 11.97 -10.84
N MET A 124 5.28 11.06 -10.26
CA MET A 124 4.36 11.38 -9.18
C MET A 124 5.12 11.82 -7.93
N ALA A 125 6.14 11.07 -7.50
CA ALA A 125 6.93 11.34 -6.31
C ALA A 125 7.61 12.72 -6.39
N GLN A 126 8.25 13.04 -7.51
CA GLN A 126 8.89 14.33 -7.75
C GLN A 126 7.93 15.53 -7.67
N LYS A 127 6.65 15.32 -8.03
CA LYS A 127 5.61 16.36 -7.98
C LYS A 127 4.94 16.45 -6.62
N TYR A 128 4.73 15.32 -5.95
CA TYR A 128 3.85 15.24 -4.79
C TYR A 128 4.62 15.30 -3.46
N PHE A 129 5.75 14.62 -3.35
CA PHE A 129 6.42 14.45 -2.05
C PHE A 129 6.88 15.77 -1.45
N GLY A 130 7.25 16.76 -2.28
CA GLY A 130 7.58 18.11 -1.80
C GLY A 130 6.43 18.83 -1.06
N PHE A 131 5.16 18.47 -1.29
CA PHE A 131 4.02 19.05 -0.57
C PHE A 131 3.78 18.41 0.80
N SER A 132 4.32 17.21 1.04
CA SER A 132 4.12 16.45 2.29
C SER A 132 5.38 16.35 3.15
N ALA A 133 6.56 16.61 2.57
CA ALA A 133 7.82 16.49 3.27
C ALA A 133 8.07 17.67 4.21
N LEU A 134 8.55 17.38 5.42
CA LEU A 134 9.00 18.38 6.39
C LEU A 134 10.30 19.08 5.94
N CYS A 135 11.08 18.38 5.13
CA CYS A 135 12.30 18.88 4.49
C CYS A 135 12.28 18.45 3.02
N LEU A 136 12.62 19.35 2.10
CA LEU A 136 12.71 19.01 0.68
C LEU A 136 13.75 17.90 0.47
N PRO A 137 13.36 16.74 -0.08
CA PRO A 137 14.30 15.64 -0.29
C PRO A 137 15.17 15.89 -1.54
N PRO A 138 16.44 15.45 -1.51
CA PRO A 138 17.23 15.33 -2.74
C PRO A 138 16.53 14.42 -3.75
N SER A 139 16.67 14.72 -5.04
CA SER A 139 16.07 13.90 -6.11
C SER A 139 16.58 12.45 -6.13
N GLU A 140 17.82 12.24 -5.71
CA GLU A 140 18.44 10.91 -5.59
C GLU A 140 17.75 10.07 -4.50
N ASP A 141 17.52 10.63 -3.31
CA ASP A 141 16.81 9.93 -2.24
C ASP A 141 15.37 9.55 -2.65
N VAL A 142 14.69 10.42 -3.41
CA VAL A 142 13.36 10.13 -3.97
C VAL A 142 13.42 8.95 -4.95
N LEU A 143 14.40 8.95 -5.86
CA LEU A 143 14.60 7.87 -6.82
C LEU A 143 14.86 6.54 -6.11
N GLU A 144 15.77 6.53 -5.14
CA GLU A 144 16.12 5.35 -4.36
C GLU A 144 14.93 4.81 -3.57
N TYR A 145 14.16 5.69 -2.92
CA TYR A 145 12.94 5.31 -2.22
C TYR A 145 11.91 4.67 -3.17
N VAL A 146 11.68 5.26 -4.34
CA VAL A 146 10.73 4.73 -5.35
C VAL A 146 11.18 3.37 -5.90
N LEU A 147 12.48 3.16 -6.09
CA LEU A 147 13.03 1.86 -6.48
C LEU A 147 12.86 0.83 -5.36
N ALA A 148 13.25 1.19 -4.13
CA ALA A 148 13.20 0.29 -2.97
C ALA A 148 11.76 -0.18 -2.68
N GLN A 149 10.78 0.74 -2.70
CA GLN A 149 9.38 0.37 -2.50
C GLN A 149 8.88 -0.57 -3.61
N PHE A 150 9.28 -0.34 -4.86
CA PHE A 150 8.79 -1.10 -6.01
C PHE A 150 9.28 -2.55 -5.92
N GLU A 151 10.57 -2.74 -5.67
CA GLU A 151 11.18 -4.06 -5.51
C GLU A 151 10.58 -4.81 -4.31
N LEU A 152 10.46 -4.13 -3.16
CA LEU A 152 9.90 -4.73 -1.95
C LEU A 152 8.46 -5.21 -2.18
N MET A 153 7.59 -4.35 -2.72
CA MET A 153 6.19 -4.71 -2.96
C MET A 153 6.07 -5.89 -3.92
N HIS A 154 6.81 -5.90 -5.03
CA HIS A 154 6.77 -7.01 -5.99
C HIS A 154 7.28 -8.31 -5.39
N ARG A 155 8.39 -8.28 -4.64
CA ARG A 155 8.93 -9.47 -3.98
C ARG A 155 7.94 -10.06 -2.97
N ALA A 156 7.36 -9.20 -2.13
CA ALA A 156 6.36 -9.61 -1.14
C ALA A 156 5.10 -10.19 -1.80
N TYR A 157 4.61 -9.56 -2.87
CA TYR A 157 3.46 -10.06 -3.60
C TYR A 157 3.72 -11.42 -4.24
N ILE A 158 4.84 -11.61 -4.93
CA ILE A 158 5.18 -12.88 -5.59
C ILE A 158 5.27 -14.01 -4.55
N ARG A 159 5.92 -13.75 -3.41
CA ARG A 159 5.99 -14.69 -2.28
C ARG A 159 4.58 -15.11 -1.83
N ASP A 160 3.73 -14.13 -1.55
CA ASP A 160 2.48 -14.36 -0.85
C ASP A 160 1.33 -14.76 -1.77
N ALA A 161 1.32 -14.37 -3.05
CA ALA A 161 0.22 -14.63 -3.99
C ALA A 161 0.00 -16.14 -4.23
N THR A 162 1.05 -16.94 -4.09
CA THR A 162 0.98 -18.41 -4.22
C THR A 162 -0.04 -19.05 -3.27
N GLN A 163 -0.25 -18.46 -2.08
CA GLN A 163 -1.22 -18.94 -1.09
C GLN A 163 -2.69 -18.65 -1.51
N LEU A 164 -2.89 -17.71 -2.44
CA LEU A 164 -4.22 -17.33 -2.93
C LEU A 164 -4.68 -18.17 -4.12
N LEU A 165 -3.74 -18.85 -4.79
CA LEU A 165 -3.96 -19.66 -6.00
C LEU A 165 -4.51 -21.08 -5.71
N GLY A 166 -4.75 -21.43 -4.44
CA GLY A 166 -5.55 -22.60 -4.09
C GLY A 166 -4.84 -23.95 -4.19
N ARG A 167 -3.54 -24.04 -3.87
CA ARG A 167 -2.91 -25.34 -3.61
C ARG A 167 -3.35 -25.88 -2.23
N GLY A 168 -4.64 -26.24 -2.09
CA GLY A 168 -5.18 -26.99 -0.93
C GLY A 168 -6.47 -26.49 -0.26
N GLY A 169 -7.16 -25.44 -0.76
CA GLY A 169 -8.40 -24.90 -0.17
C GLY A 169 -9.46 -24.52 -1.22
N PRO A 170 -10.73 -24.28 -0.82
CA PRO A 170 -11.82 -24.10 -1.77
C PRO A 170 -11.74 -22.75 -2.47
N THR A 171 -11.78 -22.79 -3.81
CA THR A 171 -11.81 -21.67 -4.77
C THR A 171 -10.63 -20.67 -4.75
N PRO A 172 -10.04 -20.34 -5.92
CA PRO A 172 -9.03 -19.28 -6.01
C PRO A 172 -9.61 -17.95 -5.50
N ARG A 173 -8.85 -17.27 -4.63
CA ARG A 173 -9.25 -15.99 -4.01
C ARG A 173 -8.58 -14.78 -4.68
N LEU A 174 -7.86 -15.00 -5.78
CA LEU A 174 -7.11 -13.97 -6.51
C LEU A 174 -7.64 -13.86 -7.94
N GLY A 175 -8.05 -12.66 -8.35
CA GLY A 175 -8.22 -12.27 -9.74
C GLY A 175 -7.06 -11.41 -10.20
N GLU A 176 -6.47 -11.72 -11.34
CA GLU A 176 -5.40 -10.90 -11.94
C GLU A 176 -5.92 -10.20 -13.19
N ILE A 177 -5.61 -8.91 -13.31
CA ILE A 177 -6.06 -8.07 -14.41
C ILE A 177 -4.85 -7.35 -15.00
N ALA A 178 -4.60 -7.54 -16.30
CA ALA A 178 -3.61 -6.74 -17.02
C ALA A 178 -4.21 -5.37 -17.38
N PHE A 179 -3.55 -4.30 -16.95
CA PHE A 179 -3.87 -2.95 -17.36
C PHE A 179 -3.55 -2.79 -18.84
N ARG A 180 -4.58 -2.53 -19.63
CA ARG A 180 -4.46 -2.10 -21.02
C ARG A 180 -4.76 -0.61 -21.05
N GLU A 181 -3.88 0.18 -21.64
CA GLU A 181 -4.20 1.59 -21.89
C GLU A 181 -5.49 1.65 -22.73
N PRO A 182 -6.46 2.51 -22.38
CA PRO A 182 -7.62 2.70 -23.23
C PRO A 182 -7.11 3.07 -24.63
N CYS A 183 -7.57 2.37 -25.68
CA CYS A 183 -7.31 2.80 -27.05
C CYS A 183 -7.67 4.28 -27.12
N ARG A 184 -6.71 5.12 -27.46
CA ARG A 184 -6.97 6.53 -27.75
C ARG A 184 -7.84 6.55 -29.00
N THR A 185 -9.16 6.64 -28.82
CA THR A 185 -10.13 6.97 -29.86
C THR A 185 -10.08 8.45 -30.15
#